data_AF-A0A453NXX5-F1
#
_entry.id   AF-A0A453NXX5-F1
#
_cell.length_a   1.000
_cell.length_b   1.000
_cell.length_c   1.000
_cell.angle_alpha   90.00
_cell.angle_beta   90.00
_cell.angle_gamma   90.00
#
_symmetry.space_group_name_H-M   'P 1'
#
loop_
_entity.id
_entity.type
_entity.pdbx_description
1 polymer ?
#
loop_
_entity_poly.entity_id
_entity_poly.type
_entity_poly.pdbx_seq_one_letter_code
_entity_poly.pdbx_strand_id
1 'polypeptide(L)'
;RRIYDITNVLEGIGLIEKTLKNRIRWKGLDDSGVELDNGLSGLQTEVENLNLQEQALDERISDMREKLRGLTEDENSQRWLYVTEDDIKGLPCFQVCYSTYMGEQCHTLVVIICS
;
A
#
# COMPACT_ATOMS: atom_id res chain seq x y z
N ARG A 1 -23.96 -49.50 -5.60
CA ARG A 1 -22.53 -49.73 -5.91
C ARG A 1 -21.72 -48.43 -6.05
N ARG A 2 -22.27 -47.36 -6.66
CA ARG A 2 -21.59 -46.05 -6.81
C ARG A 2 -21.40 -45.23 -5.52
N ILE A 3 -22.18 -45.51 -4.49
CA ILE A 3 -22.10 -44.78 -3.22
C ILE A 3 -20.73 -44.95 -2.52
N TYR A 4 -20.05 -46.08 -2.74
CA TYR A 4 -18.72 -46.30 -2.18
C TYR A 4 -17.67 -45.43 -2.87
N ASP A 5 -17.75 -45.32 -4.20
CA ASP A 5 -16.84 -44.46 -4.98
C ASP A 5 -16.91 -43.02 -4.47
N ILE A 6 -18.14 -42.51 -4.27
CA ILE A 6 -18.38 -41.14 -3.78
C ILE A 6 -17.90 -40.99 -2.33
N THR A 7 -18.24 -41.93 -1.44
CA THR A 7 -17.88 -41.82 -0.01
C THR A 7 -16.39 -41.96 0.25
N ASN A 8 -15.68 -42.78 -0.52
CA ASN A 8 -14.23 -42.93 -0.39
C ASN A 8 -13.49 -41.66 -0.84
N VAL A 9 -13.96 -41.01 -1.91
CA VAL A 9 -13.40 -39.72 -2.37
C VAL A 9 -13.65 -38.65 -1.31
N LEU A 10 -14.87 -38.51 -0.81
CA LEU A 10 -15.21 -37.50 0.20
C LEU A 10 -14.54 -37.76 1.55
N GLU A 11 -14.37 -39.03 1.96
CA GLU A 11 -13.62 -39.42 3.16
C GLU A 11 -12.12 -39.15 3.00
N GLY A 12 -11.56 -39.40 1.80
CA GLY A 12 -10.16 -39.12 1.46
C GLY A 12 -9.83 -37.62 1.41
N ILE A 13 -10.77 -36.78 0.98
CA ILE A 13 -10.65 -35.30 1.06
C ILE A 13 -10.91 -34.81 2.50
N GLY A 14 -11.49 -35.64 3.37
CA GLY A 14 -11.79 -35.30 4.76
C GLY A 14 -13.08 -34.49 4.97
N LEU A 15 -13.97 -34.45 3.96
CA LEU A 15 -15.25 -33.73 4.04
C LEU A 15 -16.33 -34.52 4.79
N ILE A 16 -16.18 -35.83 4.91
CA ILE A 16 -17.12 -36.69 5.63
C ILE A 16 -16.39 -37.69 6.54
N GLU A 17 -17.09 -38.19 7.55
CA GLU A 17 -16.64 -39.28 8.41
C GLU A 17 -17.73 -40.32 8.64
N LYS A 18 -17.32 -41.58 8.80
CA LYS A 18 -18.21 -42.67 9.19
C LYS A 18 -18.30 -42.73 10.71
N THR A 19 -19.46 -42.38 11.25
CA THR A 19 -19.71 -42.43 12.70
C THR A 19 -20.24 -43.79 13.15
N LEU A 20 -21.08 -44.44 12.33
CA LEU A 20 -21.62 -45.79 12.55
C LEU A 20 -21.82 -46.51 11.21
N LYS A 21 -22.12 -47.81 11.25
CA LYS A 21 -22.50 -48.57 10.04
C LYS A 21 -23.74 -47.92 9.42
N ASN A 22 -23.60 -47.46 8.17
CA ASN A 22 -24.60 -46.69 7.42
C ASN A 22 -24.89 -45.26 7.93
N ARG A 23 -24.01 -44.69 8.76
CA ARG A 23 -24.14 -43.29 9.22
C ARG A 23 -22.90 -42.49 8.84
N ILE A 24 -23.12 -41.50 7.98
CA ILE A 24 -22.09 -40.57 7.50
C ILE A 24 -22.41 -39.19 8.06
N ARG A 25 -21.40 -38.48 8.56
CA ARG A 25 -21.49 -37.09 9.00
C ARG A 25 -20.58 -36.23 8.13
N TRP A 26 -21.00 -35.01 7.81
CA TRP A 26 -20.14 -34.00 7.19
C TRP A 26 -19.18 -33.45 8.24
N LYS A 27 -17.88 -33.50 7.97
CA LYS A 27 -16.88 -32.82 8.79
C LYS A 27 -16.94 -31.32 8.49
N GLY A 28 -17.18 -30.52 9.51
CA GLY A 28 -17.17 -29.06 9.44
C GLY A 28 -18.54 -28.39 9.26
N LEU A 29 -19.63 -29.12 9.03
CA LEU A 29 -20.94 -28.48 8.83
C LEU A 29 -21.58 -27.98 10.14
N ASP A 30 -21.10 -28.47 11.28
CA ASP A 30 -21.58 -28.17 12.63
C ASP A 30 -20.88 -26.97 13.29
N ASP A 31 -19.70 -26.54 12.80
CA ASP A 31 -18.89 -25.49 13.43
C ASP A 31 -18.21 -24.53 12.40
N SER A 32 -17.76 -25.06 11.26
CA SER A 32 -16.97 -24.27 10.29
C SER A 32 -17.79 -23.31 9.43
N GLY A 33 -19.10 -23.53 9.27
CA GLY A 33 -19.96 -22.62 8.50
C GLY A 33 -20.15 -21.27 9.20
N VAL A 34 -20.22 -21.29 10.53
CA VAL A 34 -20.40 -20.08 11.35
C VAL A 34 -19.08 -19.33 11.50
N GLU A 35 -17.97 -20.06 11.68
CA GLU A 35 -16.63 -19.46 11.70
C GLU A 35 -16.23 -18.86 10.34
N LEU A 36 -16.57 -19.52 9.23
CA LEU A 36 -16.30 -19.01 7.89
C LEU A 36 -17.10 -17.73 7.61
N ASP A 37 -18.39 -17.69 7.97
CA ASP A 37 -19.26 -16.52 7.80
C ASP A 37 -18.83 -15.34 8.67
N ASN A 38 -18.43 -15.61 9.92
CA ASN A 38 -17.84 -14.61 10.82
C ASN A 38 -16.50 -14.07 10.29
N GLY A 39 -15.65 -14.95 9.74
CA GLY A 39 -14.37 -14.56 9.12
C GLY A 39 -14.58 -13.72 7.87
N LEU A 40 -15.56 -14.07 7.04
CA LEU A 40 -15.94 -13.31 5.85
C LEU A 40 -16.47 -11.92 6.21
N SER A 41 -17.32 -11.84 7.23
CA SER A 41 -17.85 -10.58 7.78
C SER A 41 -16.77 -9.70 8.39
N GLY A 42 -15.81 -10.31 9.10
CA GLY A 42 -14.65 -9.61 9.68
C GLY A 42 -13.74 -9.04 8.59
N LEU A 43 -13.40 -9.84 7.59
CA LEU A 43 -12.60 -9.40 6.44
C LEU A 43 -13.31 -8.30 5.65
N GLN A 44 -14.62 -8.39 5.47
CA GLN A 44 -15.38 -7.35 4.78
C GLN A 44 -15.37 -6.03 5.55
N THR A 45 -15.49 -6.09 6.88
CA THR A 45 -15.34 -4.91 7.76
C THR A 45 -13.94 -4.31 7.68
N GLU A 46 -12.90 -5.16 7.63
CA GLU A 46 -11.52 -4.71 7.51
C GLU A 46 -11.27 -4.03 6.16
N VAL A 47 -11.80 -4.58 5.07
CA VAL A 47 -11.74 -3.97 3.73
C VAL A 47 -12.42 -2.60 3.72
N GLU A 48 -13.60 -2.47 4.33
CA GLU A 48 -14.29 -1.17 4.43
C GLU A 48 -13.49 -0.16 5.24
N ASN A 49 -12.90 -0.57 6.37
CA ASN A 49 -12.05 0.30 7.18
C ASN A 49 -10.79 0.74 6.43
N LEU A 50 -10.12 -0.18 5.73
CA LEU A 50 -8.95 0.14 4.90
C LEU A 50 -9.30 1.10 3.77
N ASN A 51 -10.43 0.91 3.11
CA ASN A 51 -10.91 1.82 2.06
C ASN A 51 -11.19 3.23 2.61
N LEU A 52 -11.77 3.36 3.81
CA LEU A 52 -11.94 4.65 4.47
C LEU A 52 -10.59 5.32 4.80
N GLN A 53 -9.60 4.54 5.25
CA GLN A 53 -8.25 5.06 5.51
C GLN A 53 -7.56 5.52 4.23
N GLU A 54 -7.69 4.77 3.13
CA GLU A 54 -7.15 5.13 1.82
C GLU A 54 -7.76 6.46 1.34
N GLN A 55 -9.08 6.61 1.42
CA GLN A 55 -9.76 7.86 1.07
C GLN A 55 -9.29 9.05 1.91
N ALA A 56 -9.13 8.88 3.22
CA ALA A 56 -8.63 9.94 4.10
C ALA A 56 -7.18 10.34 3.76
N LEU A 57 -6.35 9.38 3.35
CA LEU A 57 -4.98 9.65 2.90
C LEU A 57 -4.99 10.41 1.58
N ASP A 58 -5.82 10.02 0.62
CA ASP A 58 -5.96 10.71 -0.67
C ASP A 58 -6.44 12.15 -0.51
N GLU A 59 -7.41 12.41 0.38
CA GLU A 59 -7.85 13.76 0.73
C GLU A 59 -6.70 14.59 1.29
N ARG A 60 -5.90 14.02 2.21
CA ARG A 60 -4.75 14.72 2.79
C ARG A 60 -3.65 15.00 1.77
N ILE A 61 -3.39 14.07 0.86
CA ILE A 61 -2.45 14.26 -0.25
C ILE A 61 -2.93 15.40 -1.16
N SER A 62 -4.23 15.41 -1.49
CA SER A 62 -4.84 16.45 -2.30
C SER A 62 -4.74 17.83 -1.65
N ASP A 63 -5.06 17.93 -0.36
CA ASP A 63 -4.96 19.17 0.42
C ASP A 63 -3.52 19.68 0.50
N MET A 64 -2.54 18.78 0.74
CA MET A 64 -1.13 19.15 0.73
C MET A 64 -0.65 19.65 -0.64
N ARG A 65 -1.09 19.00 -1.73
CA ARG A 65 -0.77 19.43 -3.10
C ARG A 65 -1.36 20.80 -3.40
N GLU A 66 -2.59 21.06 -2.96
CA GLU A 66 -3.23 22.37 -3.12
C GLU A 66 -2.51 23.46 -2.33
N LYS A 67 -2.13 23.18 -1.08
CA LYS A 67 -1.34 24.11 -0.27
C LYS A 67 0.00 24.45 -0.93
N LEU A 68 0.69 23.45 -1.45
CA LEU A 68 1.94 23.67 -2.21
C LEU A 68 1.67 24.52 -3.46
N ARG A 69 0.63 24.22 -4.22
CA ARG A 69 0.23 25.02 -5.39
C ARG A 69 -0.02 26.47 -5.01
N GLY A 70 -0.78 26.73 -3.95
CA GLY A 70 -1.05 28.08 -3.46
C GLY A 70 0.22 28.84 -3.06
N LEU A 71 1.17 28.17 -2.38
CA LEU A 71 2.47 28.77 -2.05
C LEU A 71 3.33 29.04 -3.29
N THR A 72 3.23 28.20 -4.31
CA THR A 72 3.96 28.43 -5.56
C THR A 72 3.29 29.46 -6.47
N GLU A 73 1.97 29.61 -6.48
CA GLU A 73 1.29 30.53 -7.40
C GLU A 73 1.13 31.95 -6.81
N ASP A 74 1.33 32.11 -5.51
CA ASP A 74 1.30 33.42 -4.85
C ASP A 74 2.44 34.34 -5.33
N GLU A 75 2.09 35.50 -5.88
CA GLU A 75 3.05 36.47 -6.45
C GLU A 75 4.09 36.97 -5.45
N ASN A 76 3.75 37.02 -4.15
CA ASN A 76 4.72 37.42 -3.13
C ASN A 76 5.72 36.29 -2.86
N SER A 77 5.25 35.05 -2.81
CA SER A 77 6.06 33.86 -2.60
C SER A 77 7.00 33.60 -3.78
N GLN A 78 6.53 33.81 -5.01
CA GLN A 78 7.32 33.71 -6.25
C GLN A 78 8.58 34.58 -6.26
N ARG A 79 8.54 35.76 -5.63
CA ARG A 79 9.71 36.66 -5.53
C ARG A 79 10.84 36.10 -4.67
N TRP A 80 10.54 35.11 -3.82
CA TRP A 80 11.49 34.50 -2.90
C TRP A 80 11.75 33.02 -3.20
N LEU A 81 11.18 32.47 -4.28
CA LEU A 81 11.43 31.10 -4.74
C LEU A 81 12.72 31.04 -5.57
N TYR A 82 13.84 31.43 -4.96
CA TYR A 82 15.17 31.23 -5.53
C TYR A 82 16.13 30.73 -4.46
N VAL A 83 17.18 30.06 -4.91
CA VAL A 83 18.26 29.56 -4.05
C VAL A 83 19.55 30.21 -4.53
N THR A 84 20.39 30.67 -3.61
CA THR A 84 21.68 31.26 -3.98
C THR A 84 22.72 30.18 -4.23
N GLU A 85 23.77 30.51 -4.98
CA GLU A 85 24.87 29.58 -5.22
C GLU A 85 25.55 29.15 -3.91
N ASP A 86 25.64 30.07 -2.95
CA ASP A 86 26.22 29.80 -1.62
C ASP A 86 25.36 28.82 -0.81
N ASP A 87 24.03 28.90 -0.91
CA ASP A 87 23.12 27.96 -0.25
C ASP A 87 23.32 26.53 -0.78
N ILE A 88 23.54 26.37 -2.10
CA ILE A 88 23.78 25.07 -2.72
C ILE A 88 25.17 24.53 -2.36
N LYS A 89 26.20 25.39 -2.34
CA LYS A 89 27.57 25.04 -1.95
C LYS A 89 27.69 24.66 -0.47
N GLY A 90 26.80 25.17 0.38
CA GLY A 90 26.72 24.84 1.80
C GLY A 90 26.24 23.43 2.10
N LEU A 91 25.63 22.73 1.13
CA LEU A 91 25.08 21.41 1.33
C LEU A 91 26.19 20.33 1.32
N PRO A 92 26.23 19.42 2.32
CA PRO A 92 27.26 18.37 2.42
C PRO A 92 27.38 17.47 1.18
N CYS A 93 26.27 17.25 0.46
CA CYS A 93 26.23 16.43 -0.75
C CYS A 93 26.90 17.08 -1.96
N PHE A 94 27.09 18.40 -1.97
CA PHE A 94 27.76 19.12 -3.06
C PHE A 94 29.21 19.46 -2.75
N GLN A 95 29.62 19.46 -1.48
CA GLN A 95 31.01 19.73 -1.07
C GLN A 95 32.02 18.69 -1.59
N VAL A 96 31.60 17.43 -1.76
CA VAL A 96 32.46 16.35 -2.26
C VAL A 96 32.76 16.51 -3.77
N CYS A 97 31.80 17.00 -4.56
CA CYS A 97 31.93 17.12 -6.01
C CYS A 97 32.92 18.21 -6.44
N TYR A 98 32.96 19.35 -5.75
CA TYR A 98 33.86 20.47 -6.08
C TYR A 98 35.35 20.13 -5.89
N SER A 99 35.69 19.11 -5.10
CA SER A 99 37.09 18.74 -4.82
C SER A 99 37.71 17.79 -5.85
N THR A 100 36.91 17.12 -6.69
CA THR A 100 37.42 16.02 -7.55
C THR A 100 37.20 16.24 -9.05
N TYR A 101 36.21 17.03 -9.50
CA TYR A 101 35.95 17.22 -10.93
C TYR A 101 35.58 18.68 -11.28
N MET A 102 36.16 19.16 -12.38
CA MET A 102 35.98 20.51 -12.91
C MET A 102 34.51 20.96 -12.99
N GLY A 103 34.26 22.13 -12.39
CA GLY A 103 33.32 23.24 -12.66
C GLY A 103 32.10 23.12 -13.59
N GLU A 104 32.07 22.27 -14.61
CA GLU A 104 31.02 22.31 -15.64
C GLU A 104 29.79 21.44 -15.30
N GLN A 105 29.97 20.26 -14.67
CA GLN A 105 28.84 19.38 -14.34
C GLN A 105 28.00 19.89 -13.17
N CYS A 106 28.60 20.58 -12.19
CA CYS A 106 27.87 21.19 -11.09
C CYS A 106 27.00 22.36 -11.57
N HIS A 107 27.46 23.14 -12.56
CA HIS A 107 26.69 24.26 -13.10
C HIS A 107 25.40 23.78 -13.78
N THR A 108 25.45 22.69 -14.56
CA THR A 108 24.24 22.11 -15.18
C THR A 108 23.25 21.58 -14.14
N LEU A 109 23.73 20.96 -13.05
CA LEU A 109 22.84 20.45 -12.00
C LEU A 109 22.15 21.56 -11.21
N VAL A 110 22.86 22.66 -10.94
CA VAL A 110 22.31 23.86 -10.27
C VAL A 110 21.21 24.49 -11.14
N VAL A 111 21.42 24.59 -12.45
CA VAL A 111 20.43 25.13 -13.39
C VAL A 111 19.15 24.27 -13.42
N ILE A 112 19.27 22.94 -13.29
CA ILE A 112 18.11 22.02 -13.29
C ILE A 112 17.31 22.09 -11.98
N ILE A 113 17.97 22.34 -10.84
CA ILE A 113 17.28 22.44 -9.53
C ILE A 113 16.58 23.80 -9.37
N CYS A 114 17.07 24.84 -10.06
CA CYS A 114 16.51 26.20 -10.01
C CYS A 114 15.51 26.54 -11.13
N SER A 115 15.24 25.64 -12.09
CA SER A 115 14.22 25.81 -13.14
C SER A 115 12.97 25.00 -12.83
#